data_AF-D6KB31-F1
#
_entry.id   AF-D6KB31-F1
#
_cell.length_a   1.000
_cell.length_b   1.000
_cell.length_c   1.000
_cell.angle_alpha   90.00
_cell.angle_beta   90.00
_cell.angle_gamma   90.00
#
_symmetry.space_group_name_H-M   'P 1'
#
loop_
_entity.id
_entity.type
_entity.pdbx_description
1 polymer ?
#
loop_
_entity_poly.entity_id
_entity_poly.type
_entity_poly.pdbx_seq_one_letter_code
_entity_poly.pdbx_strand_id
1 'polypeptide(L)'
;MTEGTGRRAGDLPDDLTDVEAGMWQAFRNGSVYDLRAGDAAVDDPHGDRPWGPERSVRARVVCWLLLDGPPALAGRVSSLKLTGLRITGPLDLAGGTVVPFVEMKGCRFEEEVLLPEARFTTLRLVDCAVPRLEAARVQTEGDLHLPRCRFRRGMRLTDAQIGTDLLLNQAVVHRDRAGRSLAADGLAVGQDLQAELLQAYGEVSLRSAKIGVSLSLRGARLAGPYTRYALNAPQLTVERTLYLTPAGLGSPMMSGVTPARGTRIQHVECEGGVRLDDGRFGDAVDLEGARFVLGDEQELSLRRVQTPELRFLGERPGRGKVVLSGAKIETLVDRADSWPGPGQLHMGGFTYENLVPQGPFPLAERLQWVAAATAEFNPEPYERLAAVLKESGEDEDAREVLLAKHRRRRETLPLASKLWGYLQDVTVAYGYRPGRAAVWMAVLWAAGSLAFAHAGRPPAASGDQHPHWNPALYALDLLLPVVDFGQASQWQLSGGWQWLAAALVLLGWTLATTVAAGATRLLRRN
;
A
#
# COMPACT_ATOMS: atom_id res chain seq x y z
N MET A 1 20.26 -77.14 0.65
CA MET A 1 19.25 -76.35 -0.09
C MET A 1 18.42 -75.62 0.93
N THR A 2 18.75 -74.37 1.22
CA THR A 2 17.92 -73.46 2.00
C THR A 2 17.27 -72.52 1.00
N GLU A 3 16.01 -72.77 0.68
CA GLU A 3 15.17 -71.86 -0.09
C GLU A 3 15.06 -70.55 0.68
N GLY A 4 15.84 -69.55 0.27
CA GLY A 4 15.59 -68.17 0.63
C GLY A 4 14.32 -67.74 -0.07
N THR A 5 13.24 -67.59 0.69
CA THR A 5 12.02 -66.89 0.29
C THR A 5 12.36 -65.42 0.06
N GLY A 6 12.93 -65.11 -1.10
CA GLY A 6 13.12 -63.75 -1.56
C GLY A 6 11.76 -63.10 -1.76
N ARG A 7 11.34 -62.23 -0.82
CA ARG A 7 10.21 -61.31 -1.03
C ARG A 7 10.38 -60.64 -2.39
N ARG A 8 9.38 -60.75 -3.26
CA ARG A 8 9.38 -60.08 -4.56
C ARG A 8 9.22 -58.58 -4.32
N ALA A 9 9.82 -57.76 -5.19
CA ALA A 9 9.64 -56.32 -5.17
C ALA A 9 8.14 -55.99 -5.31
N GLY A 10 7.51 -55.54 -4.23
CA GLY A 10 6.09 -55.17 -4.18
C GLY A 10 5.15 -56.09 -3.39
N ASP A 11 5.65 -57.13 -2.72
CA ASP A 11 4.84 -57.95 -1.80
C ASP A 11 4.33 -57.11 -0.61
N LEU A 12 3.09 -57.39 -0.18
CA LEU A 12 2.48 -56.71 0.97
C LEU A 12 3.23 -57.09 2.27
N PRO A 13 3.66 -56.11 3.08
CA PRO A 13 4.25 -56.37 4.38
C PRO A 13 3.22 -57.00 5.35
N ASP A 14 3.66 -57.99 6.15
CA ASP A 14 2.78 -58.79 7.01
C ASP A 14 2.16 -58.01 8.20
N ASP A 15 2.67 -56.81 8.52
CA ASP A 15 2.21 -55.97 9.65
C ASP A 15 1.28 -54.82 9.22
N LEU A 16 0.78 -54.81 7.98
CA LEU A 16 -0.16 -53.77 7.54
C LEU A 16 -1.60 -54.09 7.96
N THR A 17 -2.32 -53.06 8.39
CA THR A 17 -3.79 -53.13 8.52
C THR A 17 -4.46 -53.24 7.15
N ASP A 18 -5.72 -53.69 7.10
CA ASP A 18 -6.49 -53.77 5.84
C ASP A 18 -6.53 -52.43 5.08
N VAL A 19 -6.63 -51.33 5.83
CA VAL A 19 -6.64 -49.96 5.28
C VAL A 19 -5.28 -49.60 4.67
N GLU A 20 -4.19 -49.92 5.37
CA GLU A 20 -2.83 -49.67 4.88
C GLU A 20 -2.47 -50.57 3.70
N ALA A 21 -2.95 -51.81 3.68
CA ALA A 21 -2.81 -52.72 2.54
C ALA A 21 -3.56 -52.19 1.31
N GLY A 22 -4.76 -51.65 1.50
CA GLY A 22 -5.52 -50.96 0.44
C GLY A 22 -4.78 -49.73 -0.09
N MET A 23 -4.24 -48.90 0.80
CA MET A 23 -3.40 -47.74 0.45
C MET A 23 -2.15 -48.16 -0.35
N TRP A 24 -1.48 -49.25 0.05
CA TRP A 24 -0.31 -49.79 -0.65
C TRP A 24 -0.62 -50.17 -2.10
N GLN A 25 -1.75 -50.85 -2.33
CA GLN A 25 -2.18 -51.21 -3.69
C GLN A 25 -2.58 -49.99 -4.51
N ALA A 26 -3.30 -49.04 -3.90
CA ALA A 26 -3.68 -47.79 -4.56
C ALA A 26 -2.45 -46.98 -4.99
N PHE A 27 -1.41 -46.94 -4.14
CA PHE A 27 -0.14 -46.28 -4.45
C PHE A 27 0.51 -46.87 -5.71
N ARG A 28 0.61 -48.20 -5.80
CA ARG A 28 1.21 -48.89 -6.96
C ARG A 28 0.40 -48.71 -8.25
N ASN A 29 -0.91 -48.58 -8.13
CA ASN A 29 -1.81 -48.35 -9.26
C ASN A 29 -1.89 -46.86 -9.67
N GLY A 30 -1.52 -45.95 -8.77
CA GLY A 30 -1.65 -44.50 -8.92
C GLY A 30 -3.09 -43.97 -8.85
N SER A 31 -4.00 -44.76 -8.26
CA SER A 31 -5.41 -44.45 -8.09
C SER A 31 -5.69 -43.72 -6.78
N VAL A 32 -6.78 -42.97 -6.72
CA VAL A 32 -7.25 -42.33 -5.48
C VAL A 32 -7.74 -43.41 -4.51
N TYR A 33 -7.26 -43.36 -3.27
CA TYR A 33 -7.75 -44.16 -2.16
C TYR A 33 -8.68 -43.31 -1.31
N ASP A 34 -9.99 -43.57 -1.41
CA ASP A 34 -11.06 -42.78 -0.79
C ASP A 34 -11.79 -43.63 0.26
N LEU A 35 -11.81 -43.15 1.50
CA LEU A 35 -12.49 -43.80 2.63
C LEU A 35 -13.66 -42.99 3.18
N ARG A 36 -14.13 -41.97 2.46
CA ARG A 36 -15.27 -41.15 2.86
C ARG A 36 -16.57 -41.95 2.96
N ALA A 37 -17.48 -41.50 3.84
CA ALA A 37 -18.82 -42.08 4.01
C ALA A 37 -19.80 -41.54 2.96
N GLY A 38 -19.49 -40.40 2.35
CA GLY A 38 -20.39 -39.66 1.47
C GLY A 38 -21.28 -38.67 2.21
N ASP A 39 -21.17 -38.58 3.53
CA ASP A 39 -21.84 -37.58 4.37
C ASP A 39 -20.83 -36.50 4.79
N ALA A 40 -21.06 -35.27 4.34
CA ALA A 40 -20.18 -34.13 4.61
C ALA A 40 -19.98 -33.85 6.10
N ALA A 41 -20.95 -34.15 6.96
CA ALA A 41 -20.82 -33.92 8.41
C ALA A 41 -19.96 -34.98 9.10
N VAL A 42 -19.93 -36.20 8.54
CA VAL A 42 -19.10 -37.31 9.02
C VAL A 42 -17.67 -37.21 8.48
N ASP A 43 -17.56 -36.78 7.22
CA ASP A 43 -16.31 -36.67 6.48
C ASP A 43 -15.57 -35.34 6.73
N ASP A 44 -16.09 -34.46 7.61
CA ASP A 44 -15.45 -33.19 7.95
C ASP A 44 -14.12 -33.42 8.71
N PRO A 45 -12.95 -33.15 8.11
CA PRO A 45 -11.67 -33.32 8.77
C PRO A 45 -11.46 -32.33 9.92
N HIS A 46 -12.21 -31.23 9.96
CA HIS A 46 -12.09 -30.19 10.98
C HIS A 46 -13.07 -30.33 12.14
N GLY A 47 -14.07 -31.22 12.01
CA GLY A 47 -15.09 -31.45 13.02
C GLY A 47 -14.61 -32.29 14.21
N ASP A 48 -15.37 -32.29 15.29
CA ASP A 48 -15.00 -32.98 16.54
C ASP A 48 -15.32 -34.48 16.55
N ARG A 49 -16.00 -34.99 15.51
CA ARG A 49 -16.33 -36.42 15.42
C ARG A 49 -15.05 -37.26 15.34
N PRO A 50 -14.91 -38.33 16.14
CA PRO A 50 -13.77 -39.21 16.06
C PRO A 50 -13.82 -40.07 14.78
N TRP A 51 -12.69 -40.25 14.12
CA TRP A 51 -12.52 -41.21 13.03
C TRP A 51 -11.85 -42.47 13.56
N GLY A 52 -12.45 -43.63 13.30
CA GLY A 52 -12.02 -44.92 13.81
C GLY A 52 -10.88 -45.56 13.01
N PRO A 53 -10.47 -46.78 13.39
CA PRO A 53 -9.40 -47.53 12.73
C PRO A 53 -9.69 -47.81 11.24
N GLU A 54 -10.96 -47.90 10.85
CA GLU A 54 -11.42 -48.14 9.49
C GLU A 54 -11.05 -47.02 8.48
N ARG A 55 -10.57 -45.88 8.97
CA ARG A 55 -10.05 -44.77 8.14
C ARG A 55 -8.66 -44.32 8.57
N SER A 56 -8.01 -45.08 9.44
CA SER A 56 -6.74 -44.68 10.04
C SER A 56 -5.58 -45.39 9.38
N VAL A 57 -4.53 -44.65 9.04
CA VAL A 57 -3.25 -45.17 8.58
C VAL A 57 -2.13 -44.63 9.45
N ARG A 58 -1.08 -45.43 9.68
CA ARG A 58 0.11 -44.96 10.40
C ARG A 58 0.95 -44.06 9.50
N ALA A 59 1.35 -42.90 10.01
CA ALA A 59 2.22 -41.96 9.31
C ALA A 59 3.54 -42.62 8.87
N ARG A 60 4.07 -43.54 9.67
CA ARG A 60 5.26 -44.34 9.30
C ARG A 60 5.08 -45.12 8.00
N VAL A 61 3.90 -45.68 7.74
CA VAL A 61 3.60 -46.42 6.49
C VAL A 61 3.47 -45.44 5.32
N VAL A 62 2.90 -44.26 5.56
CA VAL A 62 2.86 -43.18 4.56
C VAL A 62 4.29 -42.73 4.20
N CYS A 63 5.15 -42.48 5.19
CA CYS A 63 6.56 -42.14 4.96
C CYS A 63 7.28 -43.23 4.19
N TRP A 64 7.02 -44.50 4.51
CA TRP A 64 7.62 -45.62 3.80
C TRP A 64 7.23 -45.61 2.31
N LEU A 65 5.94 -45.46 1.98
CA LEU A 65 5.50 -45.36 0.58
C LEU A 65 6.15 -44.19 -0.18
N LEU A 66 6.39 -43.07 0.50
CA LEU A 66 6.95 -41.86 -0.11
C LEU A 66 8.47 -41.90 -0.30
N LEU A 67 9.21 -42.55 0.61
CA LEU A 67 10.68 -42.58 0.61
C LEU A 67 11.26 -43.86 -0.01
N ASP A 68 10.61 -45.01 0.21
CA ASP A 68 11.08 -46.33 -0.23
C ASP A 68 9.87 -47.22 -0.60
N GLY A 69 8.95 -46.65 -1.39
CA GLY A 69 7.72 -47.31 -1.79
C GLY A 69 7.92 -48.43 -2.82
N PRO A 70 6.96 -49.37 -2.93
CA PRO A 70 7.00 -50.43 -3.93
C PRO A 70 6.96 -49.85 -5.37
N PRO A 71 7.50 -50.58 -6.36
CA PRO A 71 7.39 -50.15 -7.75
C PRO A 71 5.94 -50.14 -8.22
N ALA A 72 5.65 -49.23 -9.15
CA ALA A 72 4.36 -49.14 -9.81
C ALA A 72 4.02 -50.46 -10.54
N LEU A 73 2.72 -50.72 -10.72
CA LEU A 73 2.28 -51.81 -11.60
C LEU A 73 2.67 -51.52 -13.05
N ALA A 74 2.81 -52.57 -13.87
CA ALA A 74 3.16 -52.41 -15.27
C ALA A 74 2.17 -51.47 -16.00
N GLY A 75 2.69 -50.45 -16.68
CA GLY A 75 1.89 -49.43 -17.36
C GLY A 75 1.21 -48.40 -16.44
N ARG A 76 1.57 -48.36 -15.16
CA ARG A 76 1.08 -47.38 -14.17
C ARG A 76 2.22 -46.52 -13.64
N VAL A 77 1.86 -45.42 -12.98
CA VAL A 77 2.79 -44.53 -12.27
C VAL A 77 2.41 -44.54 -10.80
N SER A 78 3.38 -44.70 -9.91
CA SER A 78 3.13 -44.66 -8.47
C SER A 78 2.78 -43.23 -8.04
N SER A 79 1.71 -43.10 -7.27
CA SER A 79 1.33 -41.82 -6.68
C SER A 79 0.53 -42.04 -5.41
N LEU A 80 0.71 -41.15 -4.43
CA LEU A 80 -0.03 -41.20 -3.18
C LEU A 80 -1.20 -40.22 -3.25
N LYS A 81 -2.41 -40.74 -3.43
CA LYS A 81 -3.64 -39.95 -3.50
C LYS A 81 -4.63 -40.43 -2.44
N LEU A 82 -4.74 -39.69 -1.35
CA LEU A 82 -5.53 -40.05 -0.17
C LEU A 82 -6.74 -39.12 -0.02
N THR A 83 -7.92 -39.67 0.25
CA THR A 83 -9.13 -38.88 0.51
C THR A 83 -9.89 -39.38 1.74
N GLY A 84 -10.12 -38.48 2.72
CA GLY A 84 -10.90 -38.79 3.93
C GLY A 84 -10.20 -39.69 4.95
N LEU A 85 -8.86 -39.67 5.01
CA LEU A 85 -8.08 -40.52 5.91
C LEU A 85 -7.61 -39.79 7.17
N ARG A 86 -7.54 -40.52 8.28
CA ARG A 86 -6.85 -40.14 9.51
C ARG A 86 -5.42 -40.65 9.47
N ILE A 87 -4.45 -39.76 9.61
CA ILE A 87 -3.02 -40.11 9.68
C ILE A 87 -2.60 -40.05 11.16
N THR A 88 -2.16 -41.19 11.67
CA THR A 88 -1.79 -41.40 13.08
C THR A 88 -0.26 -41.38 13.24
N GLY A 89 0.24 -40.67 14.26
CA GLY A 89 1.68 -40.42 14.44
C GLY A 89 2.20 -39.23 13.60
N PRO A 90 3.45 -38.81 13.83
CA PRO A 90 4.07 -37.70 13.10
C PRO A 90 4.44 -38.13 11.68
N LEU A 91 4.08 -37.32 10.68
CA LEU A 91 4.51 -37.53 9.30
C LEU A 91 5.87 -36.87 9.10
N ASP A 92 6.94 -37.65 9.28
CA ASP A 92 8.32 -37.18 9.17
C ASP A 92 8.96 -37.60 7.84
N LEU A 93 9.21 -36.61 7.00
CA LEU A 93 9.89 -36.72 5.70
C LEU A 93 11.13 -35.82 5.65
N ALA A 94 11.67 -35.42 6.81
CA ALA A 94 12.81 -34.53 6.92
C ALA A 94 14.02 -35.03 6.09
N GLY A 95 14.60 -34.15 5.27
CA GLY A 95 15.74 -34.45 4.39
C GLY A 95 15.45 -35.48 3.28
N GLY A 96 14.21 -35.99 3.19
CA GLY A 96 13.81 -36.98 2.20
C GLY A 96 13.58 -36.39 0.81
N THR A 97 13.68 -37.23 -0.22
CA THR A 97 13.31 -36.87 -1.59
C THR A 97 12.10 -37.70 -2.01
N VAL A 98 10.97 -37.04 -2.21
CA VAL A 98 9.69 -37.63 -2.58
C VAL A 98 9.44 -37.37 -4.06
N VAL A 99 9.71 -38.39 -4.85
CA VAL A 99 9.47 -38.40 -6.31
C VAL A 99 8.00 -38.64 -6.68
N PRO A 100 7.25 -39.54 -6.00
CA PRO A 100 5.85 -39.76 -6.34
C PRO A 100 5.00 -38.51 -6.13
N PHE A 101 3.99 -38.33 -6.97
CA PHE A 101 3.00 -37.27 -6.78
C PHE A 101 2.21 -37.49 -5.49
N VAL A 102 2.08 -36.45 -4.65
CA VAL A 102 1.38 -36.50 -3.36
C VAL A 102 0.16 -35.59 -3.36
N GLU A 103 -1.01 -36.18 -3.17
CA GLU A 103 -2.27 -35.48 -2.94
C GLU A 103 -3.00 -36.08 -1.75
N MET A 104 -3.35 -35.23 -0.79
CA MET A 104 -4.21 -35.60 0.34
C MET A 104 -5.36 -34.62 0.40
N LYS A 105 -6.59 -35.14 0.36
CA LYS A 105 -7.81 -34.34 0.34
C LYS A 105 -8.69 -34.70 1.54
N GLY A 106 -9.13 -33.70 2.29
CA GLY A 106 -10.00 -33.92 3.43
C GLY A 106 -9.40 -34.88 4.46
N CYS A 107 -8.08 -34.85 4.66
CA CYS A 107 -7.40 -35.75 5.58
C CYS A 107 -7.17 -35.07 6.93
N ARG A 108 -7.14 -35.85 8.01
CA ARG A 108 -6.91 -35.38 9.37
C ARG A 108 -5.60 -35.94 9.92
N PHE A 109 -4.70 -35.07 10.33
CA PHE A 109 -3.45 -35.45 10.96
C PHE A 109 -3.59 -35.35 12.48
N GLU A 110 -3.16 -36.39 13.19
CA GLU A 110 -3.16 -36.40 14.65
C GLU A 110 -1.98 -35.59 15.22
N GLU A 111 -0.83 -35.67 14.56
CA GLU A 111 0.42 -35.01 14.96
C GLU A 111 0.97 -34.09 13.86
N GLU A 112 2.18 -33.58 14.06
CA GLU A 112 2.82 -32.60 13.16
C GLU A 112 3.27 -33.24 11.84
N VAL A 113 3.28 -32.42 10.79
CA VAL A 113 3.87 -32.77 9.49
C VAL A 113 5.24 -32.10 9.40
N LEU A 114 6.29 -32.92 9.36
CA LEU A 114 7.69 -32.50 9.41
C LEU A 114 8.33 -32.75 8.03
N LEU A 115 8.55 -31.67 7.29
CA LEU A 115 9.16 -31.62 5.96
C LEU A 115 10.45 -30.76 5.90
N PRO A 116 11.24 -30.56 6.98
CA PRO A 116 12.41 -29.70 6.85
C PRO A 116 13.42 -30.30 5.87
N GLU A 117 13.92 -29.48 4.95
CA GLU A 117 14.87 -29.89 3.89
C GLU A 117 14.37 -31.01 2.96
N ALA A 118 13.06 -31.30 2.97
CA ALA A 118 12.47 -32.29 2.08
C ALA A 118 12.37 -31.76 0.65
N ARG A 119 12.47 -32.66 -0.34
CA ARG A 119 12.32 -32.37 -1.77
C ARG A 119 11.06 -33.05 -2.30
N PHE A 120 10.21 -32.32 -2.98
CA PHE A 120 8.99 -32.84 -3.62
C PHE A 120 8.92 -32.44 -5.08
N THR A 121 8.33 -33.27 -5.93
CA THR A 121 7.87 -32.80 -7.24
C THR A 121 6.66 -31.88 -7.09
N THR A 122 5.60 -32.32 -6.38
CA THR A 122 4.43 -31.49 -6.05
C THR A 122 3.79 -32.02 -4.77
N LEU A 123 3.37 -31.12 -3.88
CA LEU A 123 2.67 -31.48 -2.65
C LEU A 123 1.32 -30.77 -2.59
N ARG A 124 0.23 -31.55 -2.57
CA ARG A 124 -1.13 -31.02 -2.45
C ARG A 124 -1.81 -31.53 -1.18
N LEU A 125 -2.08 -30.64 -0.24
CA LEU A 125 -2.98 -30.87 0.88
C LEU A 125 -4.22 -29.98 0.66
N VAL A 126 -5.37 -30.58 0.43
CA VAL A 126 -6.60 -29.85 0.12
C VAL A 126 -7.60 -30.11 1.22
N ASP A 127 -8.04 -29.05 1.91
CA ASP A 127 -9.04 -29.14 2.98
C ASP A 127 -8.60 -30.09 4.11
N CYS A 128 -7.31 -30.13 4.43
CA CYS A 128 -6.77 -31.00 5.49
C CYS A 128 -6.70 -30.29 6.84
N ALA A 129 -6.93 -31.04 7.92
CA ALA A 129 -6.71 -30.59 9.29
C ALA A 129 -5.31 -31.01 9.76
N VAL A 130 -4.41 -30.05 9.89
CA VAL A 130 -3.00 -30.29 10.22
C VAL A 130 -2.66 -29.56 11.53
N PRO A 131 -2.21 -30.25 12.59
CA PRO A 131 -1.86 -29.59 13.85
C PRO A 131 -0.78 -28.52 13.67
N ARG A 132 0.28 -28.84 12.92
CA ARG A 132 1.41 -27.95 12.60
C ARG A 132 2.10 -28.43 11.33
N LEU A 133 2.52 -27.51 10.48
CA LEU A 133 3.37 -27.80 9.32
C LEU A 133 4.75 -27.17 9.51
N GLU A 134 5.77 -28.00 9.59
CA GLU A 134 7.17 -27.59 9.63
C GLU A 134 7.82 -27.94 8.29
N ALA A 135 7.95 -26.96 7.41
CA ALA A 135 8.48 -27.13 6.06
C ALA A 135 9.59 -26.12 5.79
N ALA A 136 10.45 -25.88 6.79
CA ALA A 136 11.63 -25.04 6.63
C ALA A 136 12.57 -25.63 5.58
N ARG A 137 13.05 -24.81 4.63
CA ARG A 137 13.92 -25.23 3.52
C ARG A 137 13.33 -26.34 2.64
N VAL A 138 12.02 -26.56 2.65
CA VAL A 138 11.39 -27.48 1.70
C VAL A 138 11.62 -26.98 0.27
N GLN A 139 11.86 -27.90 -0.66
CA GLN A 139 12.02 -27.58 -2.06
C GLN A 139 10.95 -28.32 -2.87
N THR A 140 10.17 -27.60 -3.65
CA THR A 140 9.20 -28.20 -4.59
C THR A 140 9.57 -27.83 -6.03
N GLU A 141 9.59 -28.80 -6.94
CA GLU A 141 9.80 -28.53 -8.37
C GLU A 141 8.57 -27.85 -8.99
N GLY A 142 7.38 -28.29 -8.59
CA GLY A 142 6.10 -27.71 -8.92
C GLY A 142 5.44 -27.06 -7.71
N ASP A 143 4.12 -27.19 -7.62
CA ASP A 143 3.33 -26.39 -6.68
C ASP A 143 3.35 -26.94 -5.25
N LEU A 144 3.17 -26.02 -4.29
CA LEU A 144 2.76 -26.33 -2.93
C LEU A 144 1.32 -25.84 -2.72
N HIS A 145 0.37 -26.77 -2.78
CA HIS A 145 -1.06 -26.47 -2.62
C HIS A 145 -1.53 -26.83 -1.23
N LEU A 146 -1.96 -25.83 -0.47
CA LEU A 146 -2.52 -25.96 0.87
C LEU A 146 -3.91 -25.28 1.02
N PRO A 147 -4.81 -25.31 0.01
CA PRO A 147 -6.07 -24.57 0.08
C PRO A 147 -7.03 -25.19 1.09
N ARG A 148 -7.77 -24.34 1.80
CA ARG A 148 -8.76 -24.71 2.84
C ARG A 148 -8.17 -25.53 4.01
N CYS A 149 -6.86 -25.65 4.10
CA CYS A 149 -6.22 -26.32 5.23
C CYS A 149 -6.37 -25.50 6.51
N ARG A 150 -6.50 -26.19 7.65
CA ARG A 150 -6.50 -25.56 8.98
C ARG A 150 -5.28 -25.98 9.76
N PHE A 151 -4.47 -24.99 10.17
CA PHE A 151 -3.25 -25.16 10.95
C PHE A 151 -3.43 -24.59 12.35
N ARG A 152 -3.49 -25.45 13.38
CA ARG A 152 -3.79 -25.03 14.76
C ARG A 152 -2.60 -24.40 15.49
N ARG A 153 -1.37 -24.76 15.12
CA ARG A 153 -0.12 -24.34 15.79
C ARG A 153 0.87 -23.69 14.83
N GLY A 154 0.34 -22.96 13.85
CA GLY A 154 1.11 -22.25 12.83
C GLY A 154 1.72 -23.13 11.75
N MET A 155 2.33 -22.45 10.79
CA MET A 155 3.02 -23.03 9.64
C MET A 155 4.37 -22.35 9.46
N ARG A 156 5.42 -23.14 9.22
CA ARG A 156 6.76 -22.66 8.98
C ARG A 156 7.23 -23.07 7.58
N LEU A 157 7.59 -22.07 6.78
CA LEU A 157 8.11 -22.15 5.42
C LEU A 157 9.40 -21.31 5.27
N THR A 158 10.14 -21.16 6.37
CA THR A 158 11.39 -20.38 6.38
C THR A 158 12.37 -20.95 5.36
N ASP A 159 12.92 -20.10 4.50
CA ASP A 159 13.87 -20.45 3.43
C ASP A 159 13.36 -21.54 2.46
N ALA A 160 12.05 -21.76 2.37
CA ALA A 160 11.47 -22.70 1.42
C ALA A 160 11.61 -22.19 -0.03
N GLN A 161 11.73 -23.12 -0.99
CA GLN A 161 11.82 -22.83 -2.41
C GLN A 161 10.69 -23.57 -3.14
N ILE A 162 9.73 -22.80 -3.67
CA ILE A 162 8.58 -23.32 -4.40
C ILE A 162 8.80 -23.03 -5.88
N GLY A 163 8.89 -24.08 -6.71
CA GLY A 163 9.25 -23.94 -8.12
C GLY A 163 8.23 -23.19 -8.97
N THR A 164 6.94 -23.37 -8.66
CA THR A 164 5.82 -22.70 -9.34
C THR A 164 4.98 -21.92 -8.32
N ASP A 165 3.76 -22.35 -8.00
CA ASP A 165 2.81 -21.58 -7.18
C ASP A 165 2.74 -22.08 -5.72
N LEU A 166 2.59 -21.13 -4.79
CA LEU A 166 2.19 -21.40 -3.41
C LEU A 166 0.74 -21.00 -3.21
N LEU A 167 -0.15 -21.99 -3.04
CA LEU A 167 -1.58 -21.77 -2.87
C LEU A 167 -2.02 -21.98 -1.41
N LEU A 168 -2.49 -20.92 -0.78
CA LEU A 168 -3.01 -20.84 0.58
C LEU A 168 -4.47 -20.36 0.64
N ASN A 169 -5.17 -20.43 -0.50
CA ASN A 169 -6.54 -19.93 -0.64
C ASN A 169 -7.47 -20.55 0.41
N GLN A 170 -8.20 -19.70 1.14
CA GLN A 170 -9.13 -20.06 2.22
C GLN A 170 -8.51 -20.88 3.36
N ALA A 171 -7.17 -20.90 3.48
CA ALA A 171 -6.54 -21.56 4.62
C ALA A 171 -6.82 -20.79 5.92
N VAL A 172 -6.80 -21.50 7.04
CA VAL A 172 -6.92 -20.91 8.38
C VAL A 172 -5.68 -21.28 9.17
N VAL A 173 -4.90 -20.28 9.57
CA VAL A 173 -3.62 -20.47 10.24
C VAL A 173 -3.66 -19.78 11.59
N HIS A 174 -3.65 -20.56 12.66
CA HIS A 174 -3.57 -20.06 14.02
C HIS A 174 -2.13 -19.87 14.48
N ARG A 175 -1.93 -19.04 15.50
CA ARG A 175 -0.62 -18.72 16.07
C ARG A 175 0.11 -19.94 16.65
N ASP A 176 1.41 -19.96 16.44
CA ASP A 176 2.35 -20.80 17.17
C ASP A 176 2.61 -20.24 18.59
N ARG A 177 3.51 -20.89 19.33
CA ARG A 177 3.93 -20.45 20.68
C ARG A 177 4.66 -19.10 20.69
N ALA A 178 5.20 -18.66 19.55
CA ALA A 178 5.89 -17.39 19.40
C ALA A 178 4.97 -16.27 18.86
N GLY A 179 3.67 -16.54 18.70
CA GLY A 179 2.69 -15.56 18.21
C GLY A 179 2.64 -15.41 16.68
N ARG A 180 3.37 -16.24 15.92
CA ARG A 180 3.36 -16.23 14.45
C ARG A 180 2.36 -17.24 13.91
N SER A 181 1.56 -16.84 12.94
CA SER A 181 0.68 -17.75 12.20
C SER A 181 1.48 -18.43 11.07
N LEU A 182 2.15 -17.63 10.25
CA LEU A 182 2.97 -18.07 9.12
C LEU A 182 4.37 -17.48 9.22
N ALA A 183 5.39 -18.34 9.34
CA ALA A 183 6.79 -17.96 9.32
C ALA A 183 7.43 -18.35 7.97
N ALA A 184 7.48 -17.42 7.03
CA ALA A 184 7.95 -17.62 5.66
C ALA A 184 9.08 -16.63 5.29
N ASP A 185 9.95 -16.35 6.26
CA ASP A 185 11.16 -15.55 6.06
C ASP A 185 12.09 -16.24 5.05
N GLY A 186 12.61 -15.50 4.07
CA GLY A 186 13.48 -16.03 3.02
C GLY A 186 12.78 -16.93 1.99
N LEU A 187 11.44 -17.04 2.02
CA LEU A 187 10.66 -17.82 1.06
C LEU A 187 10.93 -17.34 -0.38
N ALA A 188 11.18 -18.28 -1.29
CA ALA A 188 11.22 -18.02 -2.73
C ALA A 188 10.09 -18.79 -3.43
N VAL A 189 9.25 -18.08 -4.18
CA VAL A 189 8.19 -18.66 -5.01
C VAL A 189 8.47 -18.30 -6.46
N GLY A 190 8.52 -19.31 -7.34
CA GLY A 190 8.87 -19.12 -8.74
C GLY A 190 7.82 -18.35 -9.52
N GLN A 191 6.54 -18.50 -9.18
CA GLN A 191 5.41 -17.82 -9.81
C GLN A 191 4.57 -17.05 -8.78
N ASP A 192 3.30 -17.42 -8.56
CA ASP A 192 2.37 -16.68 -7.70
C ASP A 192 2.30 -17.24 -6.27
N LEU A 193 2.19 -16.34 -5.31
CA LEU A 193 1.73 -16.67 -3.96
C LEU A 193 0.27 -16.24 -3.84
N GLN A 194 -0.65 -17.19 -3.86
CA GLN A 194 -2.08 -16.94 -3.75
C GLN A 194 -2.59 -17.32 -2.36
N ALA A 195 -3.07 -16.33 -1.63
CA ALA A 195 -3.61 -16.47 -0.28
C ALA A 195 -4.95 -15.74 -0.17
N GLU A 196 -5.82 -15.96 -1.17
CA GLU A 196 -7.15 -15.35 -1.22
C GLU A 196 -8.02 -15.90 -0.09
N LEU A 197 -8.73 -15.01 0.61
CA LEU A 197 -9.59 -15.34 1.75
C LEU A 197 -8.84 -16.09 2.88
N LEU A 198 -7.51 -15.97 2.94
CA LEU A 198 -6.68 -16.51 4.02
C LEU A 198 -7.11 -15.89 5.35
N GLN A 199 -7.24 -16.71 6.40
CA GLN A 199 -7.43 -16.25 7.77
C GLN A 199 -6.19 -16.59 8.59
N ALA A 200 -5.43 -15.58 8.97
CA ALA A 200 -4.21 -15.74 9.76
C ALA A 200 -4.39 -15.08 11.12
N TYR A 201 -4.29 -15.86 12.20
CA TYR A 201 -4.38 -15.39 13.57
C TYR A 201 -2.99 -15.38 14.21
N GLY A 202 -2.34 -14.22 14.26
CA GLY A 202 -0.94 -14.03 14.62
C GLY A 202 -0.14 -13.43 13.46
N GLU A 203 1.14 -13.13 13.71
CA GLU A 203 2.02 -12.48 12.72
C GLU A 203 2.26 -13.37 11.50
N VAL A 204 2.03 -12.84 10.30
CA VAL A 204 2.48 -13.40 9.02
C VAL A 204 3.81 -12.73 8.67
N SER A 205 4.90 -13.50 8.69
CA SER A 205 6.24 -13.03 8.38
C SER A 205 6.69 -13.50 7.00
N LEU A 206 7.03 -12.55 6.14
CA LEU A 206 7.52 -12.72 4.76
C LEU A 206 8.80 -11.90 4.56
N ARG A 207 9.67 -11.87 5.57
CA ARG A 207 10.90 -11.07 5.53
C ARG A 207 11.81 -11.56 4.41
N SER A 208 12.24 -10.63 3.56
CA SER A 208 13.16 -10.92 2.45
C SER A 208 12.64 -12.00 1.49
N ALA A 209 11.32 -12.24 1.47
CA ALA A 209 10.71 -13.19 0.56
C ALA A 209 10.73 -12.67 -0.88
N LYS A 210 10.79 -13.58 -1.84
CA LYS A 210 10.83 -13.29 -3.28
C LYS A 210 9.71 -14.04 -3.98
N ILE A 211 8.88 -13.31 -4.72
CA ILE A 211 7.73 -13.84 -5.43
C ILE A 211 7.89 -13.49 -6.90
N GLY A 212 8.00 -14.51 -7.75
CA GLY A 212 8.38 -14.36 -9.16
C GLY A 212 7.31 -13.76 -10.05
N VAL A 213 6.04 -13.70 -9.60
CA VAL A 213 4.95 -13.05 -10.32
C VAL A 213 4.17 -12.14 -9.37
N SER A 214 3.10 -12.59 -8.72
CA SER A 214 2.24 -11.75 -7.88
C SER A 214 2.00 -12.33 -6.50
N LEU A 215 1.75 -11.43 -5.53
CA LEU A 215 1.28 -11.79 -4.19
C LEU A 215 -0.19 -11.40 -4.05
N SER A 216 -1.09 -12.38 -3.97
CA SER A 216 -2.53 -12.15 -3.80
C SER A 216 -2.96 -12.45 -2.37
N LEU A 217 -3.40 -11.42 -1.64
CA LEU A 217 -4.02 -11.51 -0.31
C LEU A 217 -5.47 -11.04 -0.35
N ARG A 218 -6.16 -11.28 -1.47
CA ARG A 218 -7.51 -10.74 -1.70
C ARG A 218 -8.51 -11.25 -0.68
N GLY A 219 -9.25 -10.36 -0.04
CA GLY A 219 -10.20 -10.66 1.03
C GLY A 219 -9.59 -11.39 2.25
N ALA A 220 -8.27 -11.38 2.41
CA ALA A 220 -7.60 -12.01 3.55
C ALA A 220 -7.90 -11.26 4.86
N ARG A 221 -7.97 -12.01 5.96
CA ARG A 221 -8.08 -11.49 7.32
C ARG A 221 -6.81 -11.82 8.09
N LEU A 222 -6.00 -10.81 8.37
CA LEU A 222 -4.76 -10.93 9.13
C LEU A 222 -4.99 -10.32 10.51
N ALA A 223 -5.17 -11.17 11.53
CA ALA A 223 -5.51 -10.77 12.88
C ALA A 223 -4.34 -11.03 13.85
N GLY A 224 -3.54 -10.01 14.10
CA GLY A 224 -2.46 -9.98 15.08
C GLY A 224 -2.62 -8.88 16.13
N PRO A 225 -3.76 -8.79 16.87
CA PRO A 225 -4.00 -7.69 17.81
C PRO A 225 -2.96 -7.61 18.94
N TYR A 226 -2.38 -8.75 19.31
CA TYR A 226 -1.37 -8.86 20.37
C TYR A 226 0.07 -8.84 19.84
N THR A 227 0.26 -8.84 18.52
CA THR A 227 1.58 -8.76 17.88
C THR A 227 1.85 -7.33 17.43
N ARG A 228 3.14 -6.98 17.27
CA ARG A 228 3.49 -5.66 16.73
C ARG A 228 3.00 -5.51 15.29
N TYR A 229 3.08 -6.60 14.53
CA TYR A 229 2.68 -6.67 13.14
C TYR A 229 1.72 -7.83 12.92
N ALA A 230 0.66 -7.60 12.13
CA ALA A 230 -0.14 -8.64 11.51
C ALA A 230 0.56 -9.18 10.24
N LEU A 231 1.18 -8.28 9.47
CA LEU A 231 1.99 -8.60 8.29
C LEU A 231 3.37 -7.95 8.43
N ASN A 232 4.41 -8.77 8.44
CA ASN A 232 5.81 -8.37 8.57
C ASN A 232 6.60 -8.82 7.34
N ALA A 233 6.69 -7.95 6.34
CA ALA A 233 7.30 -8.25 5.05
C ALA A 233 8.33 -7.18 4.60
N PRO A 234 9.34 -6.86 5.44
CA PRO A 234 10.41 -5.98 5.01
C PRO A 234 11.28 -6.67 3.96
N GLN A 235 11.77 -5.91 2.98
CA GLN A 235 12.56 -6.38 1.84
C GLN A 235 11.83 -7.43 0.97
N LEU A 236 10.50 -7.39 0.96
CA LEU A 236 9.70 -8.23 0.07
C LEU A 236 9.90 -7.79 -1.38
N THR A 237 10.25 -8.74 -2.25
CA THR A 237 10.29 -8.51 -3.69
C THR A 237 9.15 -9.27 -4.35
N VAL A 238 8.32 -8.56 -5.11
CA VAL A 238 7.28 -9.11 -5.97
C VAL A 238 7.52 -8.57 -7.38
N GLU A 239 7.73 -9.47 -8.35
CA GLU A 239 8.06 -9.04 -9.73
C GLU A 239 6.92 -8.26 -10.38
N ARG A 240 5.67 -8.46 -9.96
CA ARG A 240 4.50 -7.72 -10.47
C ARG A 240 3.76 -6.99 -9.37
N THR A 241 2.61 -7.52 -8.95
CA THR A 241 1.65 -6.78 -8.11
C THR A 241 1.45 -7.45 -6.75
N LEU A 242 1.39 -6.63 -5.71
CA LEU A 242 0.82 -6.99 -4.41
C LEU A 242 -0.66 -6.60 -4.39
N TYR A 243 -1.55 -7.59 -4.26
CA TYR A 243 -3.00 -7.37 -4.14
C TYR A 243 -3.46 -7.52 -2.69
N LEU A 244 -3.85 -6.40 -2.08
CA LEU A 244 -4.59 -6.35 -0.81
C LEU A 244 -6.00 -5.78 -1.08
N THR A 245 -6.71 -6.39 -2.02
CA THR A 245 -8.02 -5.93 -2.51
C THR A 245 -9.16 -6.85 -2.06
N PRO A 246 -10.44 -6.41 -2.13
CA PRO A 246 -11.55 -7.26 -1.70
C PRO A 246 -11.70 -8.47 -2.63
N ALA A 247 -12.19 -9.57 -2.08
CA ALA A 247 -12.56 -10.75 -2.85
C ALA A 247 -14.09 -10.92 -2.86
N GLY A 248 -14.66 -11.27 -4.02
CA GLY A 248 -16.06 -11.68 -4.10
C GLY A 248 -16.25 -13.08 -3.51
N LEU A 249 -17.17 -13.25 -2.56
CA LEU A 249 -17.59 -14.56 -2.08
C LEU A 249 -18.58 -15.15 -3.09
N GLY A 250 -18.06 -15.93 -4.04
CA GLY A 250 -18.82 -16.61 -5.10
C GLY A 250 -17.94 -17.62 -5.84
N SER A 251 -18.55 -18.55 -6.59
CA SER A 251 -17.82 -19.62 -7.29
C SER A 251 -16.75 -19.02 -8.24
N PRO A 252 -15.49 -19.49 -8.21
CA PRO A 252 -14.35 -18.86 -8.90
C PRO A 252 -14.40 -18.89 -10.44
N MET A 253 -15.50 -19.33 -11.03
CA MET A 253 -15.66 -19.49 -12.48
C MET A 253 -16.03 -18.20 -13.21
N MET A 254 -16.13 -17.05 -12.52
CA MET A 254 -16.48 -15.77 -13.13
C MET A 254 -15.48 -14.66 -12.77
N SER A 255 -14.24 -14.82 -13.19
CA SER A 255 -13.32 -13.67 -13.34
C SER A 255 -13.72 -12.92 -14.60
N GLY A 256 -14.29 -11.71 -14.46
CA GLY A 256 -14.54 -10.79 -15.59
C GLY A 256 -15.99 -10.41 -15.89
N VAL A 257 -16.98 -10.83 -15.09
CA VAL A 257 -18.37 -10.37 -15.24
C VAL A 257 -18.79 -9.62 -14.00
N THR A 258 -19.44 -8.46 -14.18
CA THR A 258 -20.04 -7.64 -13.12
C THR A 258 -20.68 -8.56 -12.07
N PRO A 259 -20.31 -8.46 -10.78
CA PRO A 259 -20.84 -9.33 -9.75
C PRO A 259 -22.36 -9.35 -9.82
N ALA A 260 -22.96 -10.54 -9.94
CA ALA A 260 -24.40 -10.67 -9.84
C ALA A 260 -24.87 -10.00 -8.54
N ARG A 261 -25.95 -9.21 -8.60
CA ARG A 261 -26.54 -8.57 -7.42
C ARG A 261 -26.70 -9.60 -6.30
N GLY A 262 -25.92 -9.46 -5.23
CA GLY A 262 -25.92 -10.38 -4.08
C GLY A 262 -24.59 -11.07 -3.77
N THR A 263 -23.52 -10.93 -4.57
CA THR A 263 -22.19 -11.42 -4.20
C THR A 263 -21.71 -10.71 -2.94
N ARG A 264 -21.55 -11.43 -1.82
CA ARG A 264 -21.01 -10.87 -0.59
C ARG A 264 -19.53 -10.56 -0.83
N ILE A 265 -19.12 -9.31 -0.73
CA ILE A 265 -17.71 -8.93 -0.87
C ILE A 265 -17.06 -9.06 0.50
N GLN A 266 -15.91 -9.74 0.54
CA GLN A 266 -15.06 -9.78 1.73
C GLN A 266 -13.87 -8.85 1.51
N HIS A 267 -13.78 -7.82 2.35
CA HIS A 267 -12.67 -6.88 2.36
C HIS A 267 -11.44 -7.51 3.00
N VAL A 268 -10.26 -6.97 2.65
CA VAL A 268 -9.04 -7.28 3.39
C VAL A 268 -9.10 -6.56 4.73
N GLU A 269 -8.88 -7.29 5.81
CA GLU A 269 -8.85 -6.74 7.17
C GLU A 269 -7.53 -7.11 7.84
N CYS A 270 -6.71 -6.10 8.14
CA CYS A 270 -5.46 -6.24 8.86
C CYS A 270 -5.61 -5.61 10.24
N GLU A 271 -5.75 -6.44 11.27
CA GLU A 271 -5.78 -6.04 12.68
C GLU A 271 -4.39 -6.21 13.28
N GLY A 272 -3.67 -5.09 13.42
CA GLY A 272 -2.24 -5.07 13.75
C GLY A 272 -1.41 -4.30 12.73
N GLY A 273 -0.17 -3.95 13.07
CA GLY A 273 0.72 -3.22 12.17
C GLY A 273 1.01 -3.97 10.86
N VAL A 274 1.29 -3.24 9.78
CA VAL A 274 1.70 -3.81 8.49
C VAL A 274 3.03 -3.19 8.08
N ARG A 275 4.02 -4.01 7.78
CA ARG A 275 5.37 -3.56 7.41
C ARG A 275 5.76 -4.11 6.04
N LEU A 276 6.03 -3.20 5.11
CA LEU A 276 6.47 -3.45 3.74
C LEU A 276 7.78 -2.68 3.41
N ASP A 277 8.53 -2.28 4.44
CA ASP A 277 9.74 -1.49 4.30
C ASP A 277 10.74 -2.09 3.31
N ASP A 278 11.40 -1.26 2.50
CA ASP A 278 12.38 -1.68 1.48
C ASP A 278 11.82 -2.67 0.44
N GLY A 279 10.49 -2.77 0.33
CA GLY A 279 9.83 -3.63 -0.64
C GLY A 279 10.00 -3.12 -2.08
N ARG A 280 10.06 -4.07 -3.03
CA ARG A 280 10.13 -3.79 -4.47
C ARG A 280 8.99 -4.50 -5.18
N PHE A 281 8.21 -3.74 -5.93
CA PHE A 281 7.05 -4.25 -6.66
C PHE A 281 7.15 -3.78 -8.12
N GLY A 282 7.20 -4.70 -9.07
CA GLY A 282 7.48 -4.35 -10.46
C GLY A 282 6.32 -3.72 -11.22
N ASP A 283 5.07 -3.95 -10.79
CA ASP A 283 3.88 -3.33 -11.39
C ASP A 283 3.20 -2.38 -10.38
N ALA A 284 2.63 -2.92 -9.30
CA ALA A 284 1.83 -2.11 -8.38
C ALA A 284 1.76 -2.65 -6.94
N VAL A 285 1.43 -1.76 -6.01
CA VAL A 285 0.91 -2.10 -4.68
C VAL A 285 -0.55 -1.64 -4.62
N ASP A 286 -1.46 -2.60 -4.58
CA ASP A 286 -2.90 -2.34 -4.60
C ASP A 286 -3.52 -2.55 -3.22
N LEU A 287 -3.94 -1.45 -2.57
CA LEU A 287 -4.59 -1.44 -1.26
C LEU A 287 -6.07 -1.06 -1.36
N GLU A 288 -6.71 -1.23 -2.53
CA GLU A 288 -8.12 -0.90 -2.72
C GLU A 288 -9.01 -1.61 -1.71
N GLY A 289 -9.89 -0.87 -1.03
CA GLY A 289 -10.85 -1.42 -0.09
C GLY A 289 -10.26 -2.16 1.11
N ALA A 290 -8.95 -2.05 1.35
CA ALA A 290 -8.27 -2.62 2.51
C ALA A 290 -8.63 -1.85 3.79
N ARG A 291 -8.89 -2.57 4.88
CA ARG A 291 -9.18 -2.03 6.20
C ARG A 291 -8.02 -2.32 7.14
N PHE A 292 -7.36 -1.27 7.61
CA PHE A 292 -6.29 -1.36 8.59
C PHE A 292 -6.79 -0.95 9.98
N VAL A 293 -6.90 -1.91 10.89
CA VAL A 293 -7.27 -1.69 12.29
C VAL A 293 -5.98 -1.69 13.11
N LEU A 294 -5.44 -0.48 13.33
CA LEU A 294 -4.16 -0.26 14.01
C LEU A 294 -4.39 0.22 15.45
N GLY A 295 -3.53 -0.20 16.38
CA GLY A 295 -3.35 0.45 17.68
C GLY A 295 -2.51 1.73 17.60
N ASP A 296 -2.41 2.47 18.70
CA ASP A 296 -1.77 3.81 18.71
C ASP A 296 -0.26 3.77 18.38
N GLU A 297 0.43 2.69 18.76
CA GLU A 297 1.85 2.46 18.49
C GLU A 297 2.12 1.62 17.22
N GLN A 298 1.05 1.17 16.54
CA GLN A 298 1.15 0.37 15.33
C GLN A 298 1.15 1.26 14.09
N GLU A 299 1.75 0.76 13.01
CA GLU A 299 1.92 1.51 11.77
C GLU A 299 1.67 0.64 10.54
N LEU A 300 1.16 1.29 9.48
CA LEU A 300 1.29 0.85 8.09
C LEU A 300 2.56 1.49 7.53
N SER A 301 3.63 0.72 7.48
CA SER A 301 4.96 1.17 7.08
C SER A 301 5.29 0.71 5.66
N LEU A 302 5.46 1.68 4.77
CA LEU A 302 5.84 1.56 3.36
C LEU A 302 7.17 2.30 3.12
N ARG A 303 8.08 2.28 4.10
CA ARG A 303 9.33 3.06 4.04
C ARG A 303 10.20 2.56 2.91
N ARG A 304 10.73 3.46 2.08
CA ARG A 304 11.64 3.13 0.97
C ARG A 304 11.10 2.06 0.00
N VAL A 305 9.78 1.91 -0.08
CA VAL A 305 9.12 1.08 -1.09
C VAL A 305 9.38 1.66 -2.47
N GLN A 306 9.62 0.78 -3.44
CA GLN A 306 9.77 1.13 -4.85
C GLN A 306 8.70 0.40 -5.65
N THR A 307 7.84 1.16 -6.33
CA THR A 307 6.79 0.59 -7.19
C THR A 307 6.37 1.61 -8.25
N PRO A 308 6.06 1.19 -9.49
CA PRO A 308 5.49 2.11 -10.48
C PRO A 308 4.15 2.67 -10.02
N GLU A 309 3.25 1.87 -9.45
CA GLU A 309 1.93 2.34 -9.05
C GLU A 309 1.58 1.98 -7.60
N LEU A 310 1.13 2.97 -6.81
CA LEU A 310 0.52 2.73 -5.51
C LEU A 310 -0.94 3.15 -5.55
N ARG A 311 -1.84 2.20 -5.31
CA ARG A 311 -3.27 2.45 -5.13
C ARG A 311 -3.61 2.52 -3.65
N PHE A 312 -3.65 3.73 -3.11
CA PHE A 312 -4.03 4.00 -1.74
C PHE A 312 -5.54 4.31 -1.66
N LEU A 313 -6.35 3.28 -1.92
CA LEU A 313 -7.81 3.36 -2.03
C LEU A 313 -8.52 2.58 -0.91
N GLY A 314 -7.85 2.42 0.23
CA GLY A 314 -8.36 1.71 1.40
C GLY A 314 -9.32 2.53 2.25
N GLU A 315 -9.86 1.92 3.30
CA GLU A 315 -10.59 2.63 4.34
C GLU A 315 -9.63 3.48 5.19
N ARG A 316 -10.11 4.65 5.64
CA ARG A 316 -9.34 5.52 6.52
C ARG A 316 -8.91 4.81 7.80
N PRO A 317 -7.61 4.72 8.10
CA PRO A 317 -7.16 4.25 9.40
C PRO A 317 -7.62 5.22 10.50
N GLY A 318 -8.38 4.72 11.47
CA GLY A 318 -8.86 5.55 12.59
C GLY A 318 -7.78 5.83 13.66
N ARG A 319 -6.77 4.97 13.74
CA ARG A 319 -5.67 5.00 14.70
C ARG A 319 -4.38 4.52 14.02
N GLY A 320 -3.27 4.62 14.75
CA GLY A 320 -1.94 4.26 14.24
C GLY A 320 -1.38 5.27 13.25
N LYS A 321 -0.25 4.92 12.64
CA LYS A 321 0.49 5.79 11.73
C LYS A 321 0.62 5.17 10.35
N VAL A 322 0.64 6.00 9.30
CA VAL A 322 0.99 5.62 7.93
C VAL A 322 2.33 6.26 7.60
N VAL A 323 3.32 5.45 7.24
CA VAL A 323 4.70 5.90 7.02
C VAL A 323 5.13 5.59 5.58
N LEU A 324 5.34 6.63 4.78
CA LEU A 324 5.79 6.58 3.38
C LEU A 324 7.21 7.14 3.21
N SER A 325 7.98 7.20 4.31
CA SER A 325 9.27 7.90 4.30
C SER A 325 10.27 7.23 3.34
N GLY A 326 10.82 8.02 2.41
CA GLY A 326 11.75 7.56 1.39
C GLY A 326 11.14 6.70 0.29
N ALA A 327 9.81 6.52 0.25
CA ALA A 327 9.16 5.74 -0.80
C ALA A 327 9.29 6.43 -2.16
N LYS A 328 9.43 5.64 -3.23
CA LYS A 328 9.54 6.10 -4.61
C LYS A 328 8.46 5.43 -5.43
N ILE A 329 7.55 6.25 -5.93
CA ILE A 329 6.36 5.81 -6.64
C ILE A 329 6.31 6.58 -7.96
N GLU A 330 5.92 5.98 -9.07
CA GLU A 330 5.74 6.76 -10.31
C GLU A 330 4.34 7.39 -10.28
N THR A 331 3.30 6.56 -10.16
CA THR A 331 1.90 6.97 -10.13
C THR A 331 1.26 6.68 -8.78
N LEU A 332 0.80 7.75 -8.10
CA LEU A 332 0.00 7.64 -6.89
C LEU A 332 -1.48 7.78 -7.24
N VAL A 333 -2.21 6.67 -7.09
CA VAL A 333 -3.67 6.62 -7.22
C VAL A 333 -4.25 6.66 -5.81
N ASP A 334 -4.95 7.73 -5.46
CA ASP A 334 -5.43 7.94 -4.09
C ASP A 334 -6.82 8.56 -4.01
N ARG A 335 -7.41 8.51 -2.81
CA ARG A 335 -8.71 9.10 -2.52
C ARG A 335 -8.60 9.94 -1.25
N ALA A 336 -9.27 11.10 -1.23
CA ALA A 336 -9.12 12.08 -0.16
C ALA A 336 -9.51 11.51 1.22
N ASP A 337 -10.53 10.66 1.27
CA ASP A 337 -11.03 10.03 2.51
C ASP A 337 -10.20 8.81 2.96
N SER A 338 -9.26 8.29 2.16
CA SER A 338 -8.46 7.11 2.51
C SER A 338 -7.30 7.43 3.45
N TRP A 339 -6.83 8.68 3.46
CA TRP A 339 -5.67 9.11 4.22
C TRP A 339 -5.99 9.33 5.73
N PRO A 340 -5.02 9.06 6.63
CA PRO A 340 -5.23 9.21 8.06
C PRO A 340 -5.30 10.69 8.49
N GLY A 341 -5.63 10.94 9.76
CA GLY A 341 -5.75 12.30 10.29
C GLY A 341 -4.40 13.03 10.49
N PRO A 342 -4.45 14.31 10.89
CA PRO A 342 -3.26 15.09 11.22
C PRO A 342 -2.34 14.40 12.24
N GLY A 343 -1.04 14.37 11.97
CA GLY A 343 -0.02 13.78 12.86
C GLY A 343 0.10 12.25 12.78
N GLN A 344 -0.71 11.59 11.97
CA GLN A 344 -0.66 10.14 11.74
C GLN A 344 0.03 9.77 10.42
N LEU A 345 0.51 10.74 9.65
CA LEU A 345 1.12 10.53 8.33
C LEU A 345 2.56 11.02 8.31
N HIS A 346 3.47 10.23 7.75
CA HIS A 346 4.90 10.58 7.66
C HIS A 346 5.43 10.39 6.23
N MET A 347 5.87 11.49 5.60
CA MET A 347 6.26 11.53 4.18
C MET A 347 7.68 12.05 3.91
N GLY A 348 8.58 12.06 4.90
CA GLY A 348 9.94 12.56 4.67
C GLY A 348 10.64 11.79 3.54
N GLY A 349 11.14 12.48 2.51
CA GLY A 349 11.75 11.84 1.34
C GLY A 349 10.79 11.07 0.41
N PHE A 350 9.47 11.23 0.56
CA PHE A 350 8.50 10.58 -0.33
C PHE A 350 8.46 11.26 -1.70
N THR A 351 8.67 10.50 -2.78
CA THR A 351 8.65 11.00 -4.16
C THR A 351 7.59 10.30 -5.00
N TYR A 352 6.84 11.08 -5.77
CA TYR A 352 5.88 10.63 -6.77
C TYR A 352 5.94 11.53 -8.02
N GLU A 353 5.62 10.98 -9.19
CA GLU A 353 5.66 11.69 -10.49
C GLU A 353 4.26 12.07 -10.98
N ASN A 354 3.29 11.16 -10.87
CA ASN A 354 1.92 11.36 -11.32
C ASN A 354 0.93 11.23 -10.15
N LEU A 355 -0.10 12.08 -10.17
CA LEU A 355 -1.24 12.00 -9.26
C LEU A 355 -2.51 11.67 -10.03
N VAL A 356 -3.19 10.59 -9.63
CA VAL A 356 -4.45 10.15 -10.25
C VAL A 356 -5.49 9.97 -9.15
N PRO A 357 -6.14 11.07 -8.70
CA PRO A 357 -7.15 10.99 -7.66
C PRO A 357 -8.39 10.21 -8.15
N GLN A 358 -8.88 9.29 -7.33
CA GLN A 358 -10.14 8.58 -7.57
C GLN A 358 -11.30 9.34 -6.92
N GLY A 359 -12.02 10.11 -7.73
CA GLY A 359 -13.10 10.98 -7.27
C GLY A 359 -12.62 12.42 -6.97
N PRO A 360 -13.48 13.27 -6.41
CA PRO A 360 -13.14 14.66 -6.15
C PRO A 360 -12.06 14.74 -5.07
N PHE A 361 -10.89 15.28 -5.42
CA PHE A 361 -9.82 15.60 -4.47
C PHE A 361 -9.43 17.09 -4.64
N PRO A 362 -10.17 18.02 -4.02
CA PRO A 362 -9.90 19.44 -4.13
C PRO A 362 -8.52 19.82 -3.58
N LEU A 363 -7.89 20.85 -4.17
CA LEU A 363 -6.59 21.34 -3.74
C LEU A 363 -6.52 21.68 -2.25
N ALA A 364 -7.59 22.24 -1.68
CA ALA A 364 -7.66 22.58 -0.27
C ALA A 364 -7.49 21.35 0.65
N GLU A 365 -8.10 20.22 0.29
CA GLU A 365 -7.94 18.94 1.01
C GLU A 365 -6.53 18.38 0.79
N ARG A 366 -5.97 18.52 -0.43
CA ARG A 366 -4.60 18.10 -0.74
C ARG A 366 -3.57 18.87 0.10
N LEU A 367 -3.79 20.16 0.32
CA LEU A 367 -2.97 20.98 1.20
C LEU A 367 -3.09 20.56 2.67
N GLN A 368 -4.29 20.18 3.12
CA GLN A 368 -4.48 19.61 4.45
C GLN A 368 -3.77 18.27 4.60
N TRP A 369 -3.76 17.43 3.56
CA TRP A 369 -3.01 16.18 3.51
C TRP A 369 -1.50 16.39 3.67
N VAL A 370 -0.91 17.35 2.94
CA VAL A 370 0.52 17.71 3.11
C VAL A 370 0.79 18.28 4.51
N ALA A 371 -0.10 19.13 5.02
CA ALA A 371 0.03 19.70 6.36
C ALA A 371 -0.11 18.63 7.46
N ALA A 372 -0.99 17.64 7.26
CA ALA A 372 -1.19 16.51 8.16
C ALA A 372 0.04 15.60 8.23
N ALA A 373 0.80 15.50 7.13
CA ALA A 373 2.03 14.73 7.04
C ALA A 373 3.25 15.41 7.72
N THR A 374 3.13 16.68 8.10
CA THR A 374 4.24 17.51 8.60
C THR A 374 3.88 18.14 9.94
N ALA A 375 4.12 17.41 11.03
CA ALA A 375 3.96 17.94 12.40
C ALA A 375 4.83 19.18 12.63
N GLU A 376 6.06 19.16 12.10
CA GLU A 376 6.95 20.31 11.97
C GLU A 376 7.04 20.74 10.51
N PHE A 377 7.23 22.05 10.26
CA PHE A 377 7.30 22.57 8.89
C PHE A 377 8.47 21.95 8.11
N ASN A 378 8.15 21.16 7.09
CA ASN A 378 9.10 20.67 6.10
C ASN A 378 8.71 21.22 4.70
N PRO A 379 9.61 21.93 3.99
CA PRO A 379 9.33 22.46 2.66
C PRO A 379 9.20 21.40 1.56
N GLU A 380 9.84 20.23 1.70
CA GLU A 380 9.99 19.23 0.64
C GLU A 380 8.64 18.69 0.11
N PRO A 381 7.67 18.24 0.94
CA PRO A 381 6.38 17.76 0.46
C PRO A 381 5.59 18.79 -0.37
N TYR A 382 5.69 20.07 -0.01
CA TYR A 382 5.02 21.15 -0.75
C TYR A 382 5.68 21.41 -2.11
N GLU A 383 7.02 21.39 -2.16
CA GLU A 383 7.75 21.55 -3.42
C GLU A 383 7.45 20.40 -4.38
N ARG A 384 7.40 19.17 -3.86
CA ARG A 384 7.06 17.99 -4.66
C ARG A 384 5.66 18.08 -5.24
N LEU A 385 4.65 18.40 -4.41
CA LEU A 385 3.28 18.56 -4.88
C LEU A 385 3.18 19.66 -5.95
N ALA A 386 3.83 20.81 -5.74
CA ALA A 386 3.83 21.90 -6.72
C ALA A 386 4.52 21.52 -8.04
N ALA A 387 5.60 20.73 -7.99
CA ALA A 387 6.28 20.25 -9.18
C ALA A 387 5.38 19.32 -10.01
N VAL A 388 4.72 18.36 -9.36
CA VAL A 388 3.82 17.40 -10.03
C VAL A 388 2.61 18.11 -10.64
N LEU A 389 1.97 19.04 -9.93
CA LEU A 389 0.86 19.84 -10.47
C LEU A 389 1.28 20.69 -11.67
N LYS A 390 2.51 21.21 -11.64
CA LYS A 390 3.04 21.97 -12.78
C LYS A 390 3.28 21.07 -13.99
N GLU A 391 3.82 19.88 -13.77
CA GLU A 391 4.06 18.88 -14.82
C GLU A 391 2.74 18.35 -15.42
N SER A 392 1.66 18.26 -14.64
CA SER A 392 0.32 17.92 -15.14
C SER A 392 -0.40 19.08 -15.85
N GLY A 393 0.17 20.29 -15.87
CA GLY A 393 -0.40 21.49 -16.50
C GLY A 393 -1.29 22.35 -15.59
N GLU A 394 -1.43 21.99 -14.31
CA GLU A 394 -2.22 22.71 -13.29
C GLU A 394 -1.40 23.83 -12.63
N ASP A 395 -0.99 24.79 -13.45
CA ASP A 395 -0.09 25.88 -13.06
C ASP A 395 -0.60 26.78 -11.92
N GLU A 396 -1.90 27.09 -11.91
CA GLU A 396 -2.50 27.95 -10.88
C GLU A 396 -2.49 27.24 -9.51
N ASP A 397 -2.80 25.95 -9.49
CA ASP A 397 -2.82 25.12 -8.29
C ASP A 397 -1.40 24.93 -7.76
N ALA A 398 -0.41 24.71 -8.63
CA ALA A 398 1.00 24.68 -8.25
C ALA A 398 1.47 25.97 -7.54
N ARG A 399 1.03 27.14 -8.02
CA ARG A 399 1.32 28.44 -7.38
C ARG A 399 0.65 28.55 -6.01
N GLU A 400 -0.58 28.08 -5.90
CA GLU A 400 -1.33 28.07 -4.64
C GLU A 400 -0.68 27.15 -3.59
N VAL A 401 -0.10 26.03 -4.00
CA VAL A 401 0.70 25.16 -3.12
C VAL A 401 1.96 25.86 -2.61
N LEU A 402 2.71 26.52 -3.50
CA LEU A 402 3.89 27.29 -3.10
C LEU A 402 3.53 28.46 -2.18
N LEU A 403 2.38 29.10 -2.40
CA LEU A 403 1.86 30.12 -1.51
C LEU A 403 1.58 29.53 -0.13
N ALA A 404 0.86 28.40 -0.06
CA ALA A 404 0.56 27.69 1.19
C ALA A 404 1.84 27.32 1.97
N LYS A 405 2.88 26.85 1.27
CA LYS A 405 4.22 26.61 1.83
C LYS A 405 4.79 27.87 2.49
N HIS A 406 4.72 29.03 1.82
CA HIS A 406 5.19 30.30 2.40
C HIS A 406 4.35 30.71 3.62
N ARG A 407 3.03 30.50 3.60
CA ARG A 407 2.15 30.78 4.74
C ARG A 407 2.54 29.94 5.96
N ARG A 408 2.78 28.64 5.77
CA ARG A 408 3.20 27.73 6.83
C ARG A 408 4.59 28.08 7.37
N ARG A 409 5.53 28.45 6.50
CA ARG A 409 6.86 28.95 6.90
C ARG A 409 6.77 30.20 7.78
N ARG A 410 5.78 31.08 7.57
CA ARG A 410 5.62 32.27 8.44
C ARG A 410 5.29 31.89 9.88
N GLU A 411 4.56 30.80 10.11
CA GLU A 411 4.14 30.41 11.46
C GLU A 411 5.35 30.12 12.36
N THR A 412 6.46 29.69 11.77
CA THR A 412 7.73 29.42 12.46
C THR A 412 8.66 30.64 12.58
N LEU A 413 8.31 31.80 12.00
CA LEU A 413 9.15 33.01 12.03
C LEU A 413 8.91 33.92 13.26
N PRO A 414 9.89 34.77 13.64
CA PRO A 414 9.72 35.81 14.66
C PRO A 414 8.61 36.83 14.33
N LEU A 415 8.04 37.49 15.34
CA LEU A 415 6.89 38.39 15.23
C LEU A 415 7.06 39.51 14.17
N ALA A 416 8.24 40.14 14.08
CA ALA A 416 8.52 41.18 13.10
C ALA A 416 8.47 40.65 11.65
N SER A 417 9.03 39.46 11.41
CA SER A 417 9.00 38.79 10.11
C SER A 417 7.59 38.26 9.75
N LYS A 418 6.76 37.93 10.76
CA LYS A 418 5.34 37.61 10.55
C LYS A 418 4.57 38.82 10.02
N LEU A 419 4.71 39.98 10.64
CA LEU A 419 4.08 41.24 10.19
C LEU A 419 4.47 41.60 8.75
N TRP A 420 5.76 41.51 8.42
CA TRP A 420 6.25 41.72 7.05
C TRP A 420 5.66 40.69 6.06
N GLY A 421 5.59 39.42 6.47
CA GLY A 421 4.98 38.37 5.66
C GLY A 421 3.47 38.53 5.43
N TYR A 422 2.74 39.06 6.41
CA TYR A 422 1.33 39.43 6.24
C TYR A 422 1.15 40.57 5.25
N LEU A 423 1.99 41.61 5.34
CA LEU A 423 1.99 42.71 4.38
C LEU A 423 2.21 42.20 2.95
N GLN A 424 3.15 41.27 2.75
CA GLN A 424 3.42 40.64 1.44
C GLN A 424 2.28 39.76 0.91
N ASP A 425 1.52 39.07 1.77
CA ASP A 425 0.35 38.25 1.35
C ASP A 425 -0.80 39.12 0.82
N VAL A 426 -1.06 40.21 1.56
CA VAL A 426 -2.15 41.15 1.28
C VAL A 426 -1.87 41.96 0.02
N THR A 427 -0.64 42.43 -0.15
CA THR A 427 -0.26 43.32 -1.26
C THR A 427 0.00 42.54 -2.56
N VAL A 428 0.87 41.53 -2.52
CA VAL A 428 1.41 40.89 -3.74
C VAL A 428 1.28 39.36 -3.73
N ALA A 429 0.75 38.75 -2.65
CA ALA A 429 0.72 37.30 -2.46
C ALA A 429 2.08 36.64 -2.80
N TYR A 430 3.17 37.21 -2.30
CA TYR A 430 4.56 36.79 -2.57
C TYR A 430 5.00 36.81 -4.05
N GLY A 431 4.30 37.55 -4.91
CA GLY A 431 4.61 37.59 -6.35
C GLY A 431 3.86 36.54 -7.18
N TYR A 432 3.00 35.72 -6.56
CA TYR A 432 2.25 34.66 -7.25
C TYR A 432 0.91 35.14 -7.83
N ARG A 433 0.37 36.29 -7.40
CA ARG A 433 -0.86 36.90 -7.96
C ARG A 433 -0.66 38.38 -8.29
N PRO A 434 0.03 38.72 -9.41
CA PRO A 434 0.34 40.12 -9.75
C PRO A 434 -0.91 40.99 -9.95
N GLY A 435 -2.07 40.40 -10.27
CA GLY A 435 -3.34 41.13 -10.38
C GLY A 435 -3.77 41.84 -9.09
N ARG A 436 -3.36 41.36 -7.90
CA ARG A 436 -3.65 42.06 -6.64
C ARG A 436 -2.90 43.39 -6.52
N ALA A 437 -1.68 43.47 -7.05
CA ALA A 437 -0.92 44.70 -7.05
C ALA A 437 -1.61 45.78 -7.92
N ALA A 438 -2.22 45.39 -9.04
CA ALA A 438 -3.03 46.29 -9.86
C ALA A 438 -4.29 46.77 -9.13
N VAL A 439 -4.97 45.90 -8.37
CA VAL A 439 -6.11 46.30 -7.53
C VAL A 439 -5.68 47.28 -6.44
N TRP A 440 -4.57 47.03 -5.75
CA TRP A 440 -4.03 47.96 -4.74
C TRP A 440 -3.63 49.30 -5.36
N MET A 441 -3.06 49.29 -6.56
CA MET A 441 -2.76 50.50 -7.31
C MET A 441 -4.03 51.29 -7.63
N ALA A 442 -5.12 50.62 -8.04
CA ALA A 442 -6.42 51.26 -8.27
C ALA A 442 -7.05 51.79 -6.97
N VAL A 443 -6.92 51.08 -5.85
CA VAL A 443 -7.39 51.54 -4.53
C VAL A 443 -6.62 52.77 -4.06
N LEU A 444 -5.28 52.75 -4.16
CA LEU A 444 -4.44 53.90 -3.83
C LEU A 444 -4.73 55.09 -4.75
N TRP A 445 -5.00 54.85 -6.03
CA TRP A 445 -5.41 55.87 -6.97
C TRP A 445 -6.75 56.50 -6.58
N ALA A 446 -7.77 55.69 -6.28
CA ALA A 446 -9.07 56.18 -5.84
C ALA A 446 -8.98 56.95 -4.52
N ALA A 447 -8.25 56.41 -3.53
CA ALA A 447 -8.04 57.05 -2.24
C ALA A 447 -7.27 58.37 -2.36
N GLY A 448 -6.19 58.39 -3.16
CA GLY A 448 -5.42 59.60 -3.46
C GLY A 448 -6.28 60.65 -4.18
N SER A 449 -7.06 60.24 -5.18
CA SER A 449 -7.99 61.10 -5.90
C SER A 449 -9.01 61.76 -4.97
N LEU A 450 -9.60 60.98 -4.05
CA LEU A 450 -10.53 61.47 -3.03
C LEU A 450 -9.84 62.43 -2.05
N ALA A 451 -8.65 62.08 -1.58
CA ALA A 451 -7.90 62.89 -0.63
C ALA A 451 -7.50 64.24 -1.23
N PHE A 452 -6.99 64.26 -2.47
CA PHE A 452 -6.63 65.49 -3.18
C PHE A 452 -7.84 66.29 -3.69
N ALA A 453 -8.99 65.64 -3.90
CA ALA A 453 -10.25 66.36 -4.14
C ALA A 453 -10.72 67.11 -2.88
N HIS A 454 -10.48 66.54 -1.69
CA HIS A 454 -10.85 67.15 -0.41
C HIS A 454 -9.84 68.20 0.07
N ALA A 455 -8.56 68.08 -0.31
CA ALA A 455 -7.46 68.98 0.07
C ALA A 455 -7.63 70.44 -0.41
N GLY A 456 -8.57 70.72 -1.31
CA GLY A 456 -8.67 72.01 -1.99
C GLY A 456 -7.59 72.17 -3.07
N ARG A 457 -7.77 73.13 -3.98
CA ARG A 457 -6.86 73.35 -5.11
C ARG A 457 -5.49 73.84 -4.60
N PRO A 458 -4.38 73.11 -4.82
CA PRO A 458 -3.06 73.60 -4.44
C PRO A 458 -2.64 74.79 -5.33
N PRO A 459 -1.74 75.65 -4.84
CA PRO A 459 -1.17 76.73 -5.64
C PRO A 459 -0.32 76.15 -6.80
N ALA A 460 -0.41 76.79 -7.96
CA ALA A 460 0.39 76.42 -9.13
C ALA A 460 1.87 76.78 -8.94
N ALA A 461 2.76 75.92 -9.41
CA ALA A 461 4.19 75.96 -9.10
C ALA A 461 4.95 77.11 -9.79
N SER A 462 4.51 77.58 -10.98
CA SER A 462 4.84 78.84 -11.68
C SER A 462 4.43 78.78 -13.15
N GLY A 463 3.97 79.89 -13.76
CA GLY A 463 3.58 80.02 -15.18
C GLY A 463 2.16 80.58 -15.38
N ASP A 464 1.82 81.19 -16.52
CA ASP A 464 0.43 81.65 -16.80
C ASP A 464 -0.42 80.57 -17.51
N GLN A 465 0.17 79.41 -17.82
CA GLN A 465 -0.47 78.31 -18.52
C GLN A 465 -0.28 77.02 -17.74
N HIS A 466 -1.34 76.60 -17.03
CA HIS A 466 -1.40 75.33 -16.31
C HIS A 466 -2.61 74.52 -16.79
N PRO A 467 -2.50 73.18 -16.84
CA PRO A 467 -3.65 72.33 -17.11
C PRO A 467 -4.70 72.49 -16.00
N HIS A 468 -5.98 72.23 -16.32
CA HIS A 468 -7.03 72.23 -15.29
C HIS A 468 -6.70 71.23 -14.18
N TRP A 469 -6.83 71.67 -12.92
CA TRP A 469 -6.61 70.82 -11.75
C TRP A 469 -7.55 69.62 -11.80
N ASN A 470 -6.97 68.43 -11.92
CA ASN A 470 -7.69 67.17 -11.86
C ASN A 470 -7.03 66.28 -10.79
N PRO A 471 -7.65 66.14 -9.60
CA PRO A 471 -7.12 65.32 -8.52
C PRO A 471 -6.82 63.87 -8.93
N ALA A 472 -7.60 63.32 -9.86
CA ALA A 472 -7.45 61.94 -10.30
C ALA A 472 -6.25 61.76 -11.23
N LEU A 473 -6.00 62.72 -12.13
CA LEU A 473 -4.79 62.71 -12.96
C LEU A 473 -3.55 62.97 -12.12
N TYR A 474 -3.63 63.90 -11.15
CA TYR A 474 -2.54 64.18 -10.22
C TYR A 474 -2.16 62.95 -9.38
N ALA A 475 -3.13 62.23 -8.82
CA ALA A 475 -2.88 60.99 -8.08
C ALA A 475 -2.27 59.89 -8.96
N LEU A 476 -2.67 59.81 -10.23
CA LEU A 476 -2.17 58.83 -11.19
C LEU A 476 -0.72 59.15 -11.60
N ASP A 477 -0.40 60.43 -11.77
CA ASP A 477 0.95 60.96 -12.04
C ASP A 477 1.93 60.62 -10.90
N LEU A 478 1.47 60.63 -9.66
CA LEU A 478 2.28 60.23 -8.50
C LEU A 478 2.46 58.71 -8.40
N LEU A 479 1.47 57.92 -8.82
CA LEU A 479 1.48 56.46 -8.68
C LEU A 479 2.15 55.73 -9.85
N LEU A 480 2.13 56.30 -11.07
CA LEU A 480 2.72 55.71 -12.27
C LEU A 480 4.09 56.35 -12.58
N PRO A 481 5.21 55.76 -12.14
CA PRO A 481 6.52 56.41 -12.23
C PRO A 481 7.05 56.62 -13.66
N VAL A 482 6.44 55.96 -14.65
CA VAL A 482 6.91 55.96 -16.04
C VAL A 482 6.08 56.88 -16.95
N VAL A 483 4.86 57.23 -16.54
CA VAL A 483 3.93 58.00 -17.37
C VAL A 483 3.66 59.34 -16.70
N ASP A 484 4.07 60.42 -17.38
CA ASP A 484 3.84 61.80 -16.94
C ASP A 484 2.58 62.35 -17.63
N PHE A 485 1.58 62.71 -16.83
CA PHE A 485 0.33 63.34 -17.27
C PHE A 485 0.35 64.87 -17.13
N GLY A 486 1.49 65.44 -16.72
CA GLY A 486 1.75 66.87 -16.67
C GLY A 486 1.07 67.60 -15.51
N GLN A 487 0.64 66.88 -14.46
CA GLN A 487 -0.04 67.47 -13.31
C GLN A 487 0.93 67.60 -12.12
N ALA A 488 1.70 66.55 -11.79
CA ALA A 488 2.59 66.52 -10.62
C ALA A 488 3.64 67.65 -10.61
N SER A 489 4.15 68.02 -11.78
CA SER A 489 5.17 69.08 -11.94
C SER A 489 4.62 70.50 -11.84
N GLN A 490 3.30 70.68 -11.98
CA GLN A 490 2.65 72.00 -12.07
C GLN A 490 2.02 72.47 -10.76
N TRP A 491 1.90 71.60 -9.75
CA TRP A 491 1.20 71.89 -8.50
C TRP A 491 2.09 71.62 -7.28
N GLN A 492 2.26 72.64 -6.43
CA GLN A 492 3.06 72.53 -5.20
C GLN A 492 2.18 72.20 -4.00
N LEU A 493 2.38 71.01 -3.42
CA LEU A 493 1.78 70.62 -2.15
C LEU A 493 2.67 71.06 -0.98
N SER A 494 2.07 71.56 0.09
CA SER A 494 2.75 71.97 1.31
C SER A 494 2.21 71.23 2.54
N GLY A 495 3.05 71.11 3.57
CA GLY A 495 2.68 70.49 4.85
C GLY A 495 2.43 68.98 4.74
N GLY A 496 1.36 68.48 5.38
CA GLY A 496 1.04 67.05 5.43
C GLY A 496 0.78 66.41 4.05
N TRP A 497 0.30 67.19 3.08
CA TRP A 497 0.02 66.73 1.71
C TRP A 497 1.28 66.39 0.91
N GLN A 498 2.40 67.06 1.20
CA GLN A 498 3.70 66.75 0.59
C GLN A 498 4.18 65.37 1.01
N TRP A 499 4.02 65.02 2.29
CA TRP A 499 4.37 63.69 2.80
C TRP A 499 3.45 62.60 2.26
N LEU A 500 2.16 62.90 2.08
CA LEU A 500 1.21 61.98 1.44
C LEU A 500 1.61 61.71 -0.03
N ALA A 501 1.96 62.76 -0.78
CA ALA A 501 2.42 62.63 -2.16
C ALA A 501 3.73 61.82 -2.25
N ALA A 502 4.71 62.09 -1.39
CA ALA A 502 5.94 61.31 -1.32
C ALA A 502 5.68 59.84 -0.98
N ALA A 503 4.75 59.56 -0.05
CA ALA A 503 4.35 58.19 0.28
C ALA A 503 3.68 57.47 -0.90
N LEU A 504 2.79 58.14 -1.64
CA LEU A 504 2.16 57.60 -2.85
C LEU A 504 3.20 57.30 -3.94
N VAL A 505 4.20 58.16 -4.14
CA VAL A 505 5.30 57.91 -5.09
C VAL A 505 6.09 56.67 -4.71
N LEU A 506 6.50 56.54 -3.43
CA LEU A 506 7.24 55.37 -2.95
C LEU A 506 6.42 54.08 -3.11
N LEU A 507 5.13 54.11 -2.75
CA LEU A 507 4.23 52.97 -2.93
C LEU A 507 4.03 52.64 -4.42
N GLY A 508 3.89 53.64 -5.28
CA GLY A 508 3.80 53.51 -6.73
C GLY A 508 5.00 52.78 -7.32
N TRP A 509 6.23 53.18 -6.96
CA TRP A 509 7.45 52.48 -7.37
C TRP A 509 7.50 51.02 -6.90
N THR A 510 7.12 50.73 -5.65
CA THR A 510 7.10 49.35 -5.14
C THR A 510 6.06 48.48 -5.85
N LEU A 511 4.85 48.99 -6.11
CA LEU A 511 3.81 48.23 -6.82
C LEU A 511 4.15 48.09 -8.30
N ALA A 512 4.63 49.13 -8.97
CA ALA A 512 5.01 49.09 -10.38
C ALA A 512 6.12 48.06 -10.64
N THR A 513 7.14 47.99 -9.79
CA THR A 513 8.20 46.96 -9.89
C THR A 513 7.65 45.55 -9.71
N THR A 514 6.69 45.33 -8.82
CA THR A 514 6.05 44.01 -8.64
C THR A 514 5.16 43.60 -9.81
N VAL A 515 4.38 44.55 -10.37
CA VAL A 515 3.56 44.32 -11.57
C VAL A 515 4.45 44.03 -12.77
N ALA A 516 5.52 44.80 -12.98
CA ALA A 516 6.49 44.57 -14.04
C ALA A 516 7.19 43.20 -13.89
N ALA A 517 7.65 42.85 -12.69
CA ALA A 517 8.25 41.54 -12.43
C ALA A 517 7.27 40.38 -12.67
N GLY A 518 5.98 40.57 -12.37
CA GLY A 518 4.91 39.61 -12.64
C GLY A 518 4.61 39.50 -14.14
N ALA A 519 4.49 40.62 -14.85
CA ALA A 519 4.23 40.67 -16.29
C ALA A 519 5.37 40.03 -17.09
N THR A 520 6.63 40.30 -16.74
CA THR A 520 7.79 39.67 -17.39
C THR A 520 7.82 38.15 -17.20
N ARG A 521 7.34 37.64 -16.06
CA ARG A 521 7.18 36.20 -15.81
C ARG A 521 6.04 35.57 -16.61
N LEU A 522 4.97 36.31 -16.86
CA LEU A 522 3.86 35.89 -17.72
C LEU A 522 4.24 35.91 -19.20
N LEU A 523 5.05 36.89 -19.64
CA LEU A 523 5.50 37.03 -21.03
C LEU A 523 6.60 36.04 -21.42
N ARG A 524 7.44 35.60 -20.48
CA ARG A 524 8.44 34.53 -20.71
C ARG A 524 7.84 33.11 -20.81
N ARG A 525 6.51 32.99 -20.77
CA ARG A 525 5.78 31.72 -20.73
C ARG A 525 5.21 31.29 -22.08
N ASN A 526 5.54 32.00 -23.16
CA ASN A 526 5.26 31.61 -24.54
C ASN A 526 6.53 31.21 -25.26
#